data_AF-A0A9E3MUN0-F1
#
_entry.id   AF-A0A9E3MUN0-F1
#
_cell.length_a   1.000
_cell.length_b   1.000
_cell.length_c   1.000
_cell.angle_alpha   90.00
_cell.angle_beta   90.00
_cell.angle_gamma   90.00
#
_symmetry.space_group_name_H-M   'P 1'
#
loop_
_entity.id
_entity.type
_entity.pdbx_description
1 polymer ?
#
loop_
_entity_poly.entity_id
_entity_poly.type
_entity_poly.pdbx_seq_one_letter_code
_entity_poly.pdbx_strand_id
1 'polypeptide(L)' 'MAEMLDSLARVCLPLDDSTVVLSGHGPQTTIGQERATNPYLRDVASGQGEGAHTPPRRGM' A
#
# COMPACT_ATOMS: atom_id res chain seq x y z
N MET A 1 -13.18 1.03 6.19
CA MET A 1 -11.75 1.18 6.55
C MET A 1 -10.94 -0.10 6.30
N ALA A 2 -11.46 -1.28 6.68
CA ALA A 2 -10.80 -2.56 6.44
C ALA A 2 -10.43 -2.80 4.96
N GLU A 3 -11.33 -2.51 4.01
CA GLU A 3 -11.04 -2.68 2.57
C GLU A 3 -9.89 -1.78 2.05
N MET A 4 -9.71 -0.60 2.64
CA MET A 4 -8.61 0.30 2.28
C MET A 4 -7.28 -0.25 2.78
N LEU A 5 -7.22 -0.71 4.04
CA LEU A 5 -6.01 -1.27 4.62
C LEU A 5 -5.61 -2.58 3.93
N ASP A 6 -6.58 -3.43 3.59
CA ASP A 6 -6.34 -4.66 2.81
C ASP A 6 -5.81 -4.36 1.40
N SER A 7 -6.39 -3.38 0.71
CA SER A 7 -5.89 -3.00 -0.62
C SER A 7 -4.49 -2.42 -0.57
N LEU A 8 -4.16 -1.62 0.46
CA LEU A 8 -2.78 -1.16 0.70
C LEU A 8 -1.82 -2.33 1.00
N ALA A 9 -2.25 -3.31 1.81
CA ALA A 9 -1.46 -4.51 2.10
C ALA A 9 -1.14 -5.28 0.82
N ARG A 10 -2.16 -5.55 0.02
CA ARG A 10 -2.06 -6.36 -1.19
C ARG A 10 -1.28 -5.66 -2.30
N VAL A 11 -1.43 -4.35 -2.45
CA VAL A 11 -0.88 -3.62 -3.59
C VAL A 11 0.45 -2.96 -3.26
N CYS A 12 0.60 -2.35 -2.09
CA CYS A 12 1.77 -1.52 -1.79
C CYS A 12 2.89 -2.31 -1.10
N LEU A 13 2.59 -3.24 -0.18
CA LEU A 13 3.63 -4.00 0.54
C LEU A 13 4.51 -4.91 -0.34
N PRO A 14 4.03 -5.54 -1.43
CA PRO A 14 4.90 -6.38 -2.26
C PRO A 14 5.77 -5.59 -3.25
N LEU A 15 5.61 -4.27 -3.35
CA LEU A 15 6.40 -3.43 -4.27
C LEU A 15 7.77 -3.09 -3.67
N ASP A 16 8.77 -2.95 -4.52
CA ASP A 16 10.12 -2.54 -4.10
C ASP A 16 10.12 -1.09 -3.61
N ASP A 17 11.00 -0.76 -2.66
CA ASP A 17 11.11 0.58 -2.09
C ASP A 17 11.47 1.66 -3.12
N SER A 18 12.14 1.28 -4.21
CA SER A 18 12.49 2.15 -5.34
C SER A 18 11.30 2.44 -6.26
N THR A 19 10.18 1.75 -6.09
CA THR A 19 8.97 1.93 -6.90
C THR A 19 8.43 3.34 -6.71
N VAL A 20 8.32 4.10 -7.81
CA VAL A 20 7.82 5.48 -7.79
C VAL A 20 6.30 5.50 -7.63
N VAL A 21 5.82 6.37 -6.75
CA VAL A 21 4.40 6.66 -6.53
C VAL A 21 4.09 8.03 -7.13
N LEU A 22 3.17 8.04 -8.10
CA LEU A 22 2.70 9.25 -8.79
C LEU A 22 1.29 9.58 -8.33
N SER A 23 1.20 10.35 -7.24
CA SER A 23 -0.07 10.83 -6.72
C SER A 23 -0.71 11.85 -7.69
N GLY A 24 -2.04 11.90 -7.73
CA GLY A 24 -2.76 12.91 -8.53
C GLY A 24 -2.49 14.36 -8.10
N HIS A 25 -1.96 14.55 -6.88
CA HIS A 25 -1.55 15.83 -6.33
C HIS A 25 -0.24 15.70 -5.57
N GLY A 26 0.49 16.81 -5.47
CA GLY A 26 1.77 16.88 -4.78
C GLY A 26 2.93 16.33 -5.60
N PRO A 27 4.13 16.26 -5.00
CA PRO A 27 5.31 15.71 -5.66
C PRO A 27 5.23 14.19 -5.79
N GLN A 28 5.99 13.62 -6.72
CA GLN A 28 6.22 12.18 -6.77
C GLN A 28 6.94 11.71 -5.49
N THR A 29 6.63 10.50 -5.04
CA THR A 29 7.30 9.84 -3.93
C THR A 29 7.73 8.42 -4.34
N THR A 30 8.15 7.59 -3.38
CA THR A 30 8.45 6.17 -3.61
C THR A 30 7.79 5.31 -2.53
N ILE A 31 7.58 4.03 -2.81
CA ILE A 31 7.04 3.07 -1.85
C ILE A 31 7.87 3.06 -0.56
N GLY A 32 9.20 3.16 -0.63
CA GLY A 32 10.05 3.22 0.56
C GLY A 32 9.79 4.48 1.42
N GLN A 33 9.63 5.64 0.79
CA GLN A 33 9.28 6.87 1.51
C GLN A 33 7.88 6.79 2.12
N GLU A 34 6.91 6.31 1.37
CA GLU A 34 5.53 6.13 1.86
C GLU A 34 5.48 5.13 3.01
N ARG A 35 6.18 3.99 2.93
CA ARG A 35 6.25 3.02 4.05
C ARG A 35 6.84 3.64 5.33
N ALA A 36 7.81 4.54 5.19
CA ALA A 36 8.44 5.18 6.33
C ALA A 36 7.56 6.26 6.99
N THR A 37 6.76 6.97 6.19
CA THR A 37 6.10 8.23 6.61
C THR A 37 4.58 8.18 6.61
N ASN A 38 3.95 7.33 5.79
CA ASN A 38 2.51 7.26 5.63
C ASN A 38 1.88 6.44 6.78
N PRO A 39 0.99 7.03 7.59
CA PRO A 39 0.43 6.36 8.77
C PRO A 39 -0.35 5.09 8.39
N TYR A 40 -1.07 5.09 7.28
CA TYR A 40 -1.86 3.94 6.86
C TYR A 40 -0.99 2.74 6.44
N LEU A 41 0.12 2.99 5.74
CA LEU A 41 1.06 1.91 5.39
C LEU A 41 1.80 1.37 6.61
N ARG A 42 2.06 2.21 7.60
CA ARG A 42 2.66 1.80 8.88
C ARG A 42 1.70 0.93 9.68
N ASP A 43 0.42 1.29 9.74
CA ASP A 43 -0.61 0.50 10.41
C ASP A 43 -0.73 -0.89 9.77
N VAL A 44 -0.76 -0.96 8.44
CA VAL A 44 -0.79 -2.23 7.70
C VAL A 44 0.49 -3.05 7.93
N ALA A 45 1.67 -2.43 7.88
CA ALA A 45 2.95 -3.10 8.12
C ALA A 45 3.07 -3.63 9.57
N SER A 46 2.36 -3.03 10.52
CA SER A 46 2.29 -3.49 11.92
C SER A 46 1.27 -4.61 12.17
N GLY A 47 0.60 -5.12 11.13
CA GLY A 47 -0.35 -6.23 11.22
C GLY A 47 -1.79 -5.81 11.57
N GLN A 48 -2.11 -4.52 11.57
CA GLN A 48 -3.48 -4.02 11.81
C GLN A 48 -4.41 -4.17 10.58
N GLY A 49 -3.89 -4.69 9.45
CA GLY A 49 -4.58 -4.81 8.17
C GLY A 49 -5.03 -6.23 7.78
N GLU A 50 -4.85 -7.23 8.65
CA GLU A 50 -5.15 -8.64 8.33
C GLU A 50 -6.67 -8.95 8.41
N GLY A 51 -7.41 -8.45 7.42
CA GLY A 51 -8.78 -8.89 7.12
C GLY A 51 -8.78 -9.75 5.86
N ALA A 52 -8.79 -11.06 6.03
CA ALA A 52 -8.76 -12.09 4.99
C ALA A 52 -9.58 -11.75 3.71
N HIS A 53 -8.93 -11.47 2.58
CA HIS A 53 -9.58 -11.58 1.27
C HIS A 53 -8.60 -11.87 0.13
N THR A 54 -8.93 -12.90 -0.66
CA THR A 54 -8.18 -13.36 -1.84
C THR A 54 -8.12 -12.25 -2.91
N PRO A 55 -6.95 -11.99 -3.53
CA PRO A 55 -6.83 -11.02 -4.63
C PRO A 55 -7.79 -11.34 -5.79
N PRO A 56 -8.58 -10.39 -6.31
CA PRO A 56 -9.20 -10.57 -7.62
C PRO A 56 -8.09 -10.61 -8.67
N ARG A 57 -8.11 -11.64 -9.52
CA ARG A 57 -7.19 -11.79 -10.65
C ARG A 57 -7.35 -10.58 -11.57
N ARG A 58 -6.28 -9.82 -11.74
CA ARG A 58 -6.24 -8.64 -12.64
C ARG A 58 -6.47 -9.14 -14.07
N GLY A 59 -7.66 -8.89 -14.61
CA GLY A 59 -8.01 -9.15 -16.01
C GLY A 59 -7.24 -8.22 -16.96
N MET A 60 -7.01 -8.74 -18.18
CA MET A 60 -6.33 -8.10 -19.31
C MET A 60 -7.01 -6.82 -19.79
#